data_AF-A0A942HCE1-F1
#
_entry.id   AF-A0A942HCE1-F1
#
_cell.length_a   1.000
_cell.length_b   1.000
_cell.length_c   1.000
_cell.angle_alpha   90.00
_cell.angle_beta   90.00
_cell.angle_gamma   90.00
#
_symmetry.space_group_name_H-M   'P 1'
#
loop_
_entity.id
_entity.type
_entity.pdbx_description
1 polymer ?
#
loop_
_entity_poly.entity_id
_entity_poly.type
_entity_poly.pdbx_seq_one_letter_code
_entity_poly.pdbx_strand_id
1 'polypeptide(L)'
;MFKRLFWPTVHNQYDVDLLGRQGFWIAAAVGILSFVILTIGGHVIVGMATALVYLAGACGIRERSIAASTLIFILYFFNFAITQFVTLRAGGFSNPILGLVILMLLAANVRATFQSRNWMSGEDTELPERSTESFGDVVANGLPVKIWKITKYPFFVLAALLLLLTMMGSAMLLINPIPTPKEQSREANSLSIEVAPPAH
;
A
#
# COMPACT_ATOMS: atom_id res chain seq x y z
N MET A 1 -16.97 -5.92 -17.29
CA MET A 1 -16.95 -5.61 -15.83
C MET A 1 -15.59 -5.02 -15.40
N PHE A 2 -14.46 -5.67 -15.68
CA PHE A 2 -13.11 -5.20 -15.31
C PHE A 2 -12.73 -3.79 -15.80
N LYS A 3 -13.12 -3.41 -17.02
CA LYS A 3 -12.84 -2.06 -17.55
C LYS A 3 -13.47 -0.94 -16.71
N ARG A 4 -14.66 -1.19 -16.11
CA ARG A 4 -15.31 -0.23 -15.21
C ARG A 4 -14.67 -0.21 -13.81
N LEU A 5 -14.07 -1.32 -13.38
CA LEU A 5 -13.42 -1.42 -12.07
C LEU A 5 -12.04 -0.74 -12.07
N PHE A 6 -11.25 -0.94 -13.12
CA PHE A 6 -9.90 -0.39 -13.24
C PHE A 6 -9.84 0.96 -13.96
N TRP A 7 -10.91 1.32 -14.67
CA TRP A 7 -11.00 2.56 -15.45
C TRP A 7 -12.45 3.09 -15.48
N PRO A 8 -13.04 3.42 -14.31
CA PRO A 8 -14.38 3.97 -14.27
C PRO A 8 -14.42 5.28 -15.06
N THR A 9 -15.35 5.36 -16.00
CA THR A 9 -15.70 6.64 -16.62
C THR A 9 -16.51 7.41 -15.61
N VAL A 10 -15.85 8.35 -14.94
CA VAL A 10 -16.49 9.19 -13.94
C VAL A 10 -17.37 10.19 -14.69
N HIS A 11 -18.68 10.00 -14.63
CA HIS A 11 -19.65 10.86 -15.31
C HIS A 11 -20.33 11.81 -14.33
N ASN A 12 -20.45 11.40 -13.06
CA ASN A 12 -21.13 12.17 -12.04
C ASN A 12 -20.35 12.19 -10.71
N GLN A 13 -20.66 13.13 -9.82
CA GLN A 13 -20.10 13.20 -8.48
C GLN A 13 -20.36 11.95 -7.63
N TYR A 14 -21.48 11.27 -7.87
CA TYR A 14 -21.78 9.99 -7.22
C TYR A 14 -20.71 8.93 -7.49
N ASP A 15 -20.19 8.86 -8.72
CA ASP A 15 -19.15 7.89 -9.09
C ASP A 15 -17.85 8.18 -8.33
N VAL A 16 -17.51 9.46 -8.16
CA VAL A 16 -16.36 9.91 -7.36
C VAL A 16 -16.52 9.50 -5.91
N ASP A 17 -17.71 9.69 -5.35
CA ASP A 17 -17.96 9.37 -3.94
C ASP A 17 -17.87 7.87 -3.68
N LEU A 18 -18.45 7.07 -4.58
CA LEU A 18 -18.34 5.62 -4.55
C LEU A 18 -16.87 5.16 -4.64
N LEU A 19 -16.09 5.76 -5.55
CA LEU A 19 -14.66 5.43 -5.66
C LEU A 19 -13.89 5.84 -4.41
N GLY A 20 -14.14 7.03 -3.87
CA GLY A 20 -13.54 7.48 -2.61
C GLY A 20 -13.85 6.54 -1.44
N ARG A 21 -15.08 6.03 -1.36
CA ARG A 21 -15.48 5.02 -0.36
C ARG A 21 -14.76 3.69 -0.58
N GLN A 22 -14.68 3.21 -1.81
CA GLN A 22 -13.94 1.98 -2.13
C GLN A 22 -12.45 2.12 -1.81
N GLY A 23 -11.83 3.24 -2.20
CA GLY A 23 -10.44 3.54 -1.90
C GLY A 23 -10.14 3.63 -0.41
N PHE A 24 -11.05 4.22 0.37
CA PHE A 24 -10.96 4.21 1.84
C PHE A 24 -10.88 2.78 2.39
N TRP A 25 -11.82 1.91 2.01
CA TRP A 25 -11.87 0.53 2.52
C TRP A 25 -10.67 -0.30 2.06
N ILE A 26 -10.24 -0.13 0.81
CA ILE A 26 -9.08 -0.84 0.27
C ILE A 26 -7.81 -0.42 1.02
N ALA A 27 -7.56 0.88 1.16
CA ALA A 27 -6.39 1.38 1.88
C ALA A 27 -6.40 0.95 3.36
N ALA A 28 -7.57 0.98 4.01
CA ALA A 28 -7.73 0.49 5.39
C ALA A 28 -7.44 -1.02 5.50
N ALA A 29 -8.00 -1.83 4.60
CA ALA A 29 -7.77 -3.27 4.58
C ALA A 29 -6.30 -3.61 4.34
N VAL A 30 -5.63 -2.90 3.42
CA VAL A 30 -4.18 -3.04 3.19
C VAL A 30 -3.39 -2.69 4.44
N GLY A 31 -3.74 -1.62 5.15
CA GLY A 31 -3.09 -1.24 6.41
C GLY A 31 -3.22 -2.32 7.49
N ILE A 32 -4.42 -2.84 7.70
CA ILE A 32 -4.70 -3.91 8.69
C ILE A 32 -3.96 -5.19 8.31
N LEU A 33 -4.04 -5.62 7.05
CA LEU A 33 -3.36 -6.83 6.59
C LEU A 33 -1.84 -6.70 6.71
N SER A 34 -1.29 -5.54 6.35
CA SER A 34 0.14 -5.26 6.48
C SER A 34 0.58 -5.33 7.94
N PHE A 35 -0.22 -4.79 8.87
CA PHE A 35 0.05 -4.89 10.30
C PHE A 35 0.11 -6.34 10.79
N VAL A 36 -0.87 -7.17 10.39
CA VAL A 36 -0.90 -8.60 10.76
C VAL A 36 0.33 -9.33 10.24
N ILE A 37 0.68 -9.15 8.96
CA ILE A 37 1.85 -9.77 8.33
C ILE A 37 3.14 -9.34 9.04
N LEU A 38 3.33 -8.04 9.26
CA LEU A 38 4.53 -7.51 9.92
C LEU A 38 4.63 -7.94 11.39
N THR A 39 3.50 -8.08 12.07
CA THR A 39 3.45 -8.59 13.46
C THR A 39 3.87 -10.06 13.51
N ILE A 40 3.38 -10.90 12.60
CA ILE A 40 3.80 -12.31 12.49
C ILE A 40 5.29 -12.40 12.15
N GLY A 41 5.82 -11.48 11.33
CA GLY A 41 7.23 -11.36 11.02
C GLY A 41 8.10 -10.80 12.15
N GLY A 42 7.54 -10.50 13.34
CA GLY A 42 8.29 -9.97 14.49
C GLY A 42 8.56 -8.46 14.46
N HIS A 43 8.03 -7.73 13.48
CA HIS A 43 8.25 -6.30 13.28
C HIS A 43 7.04 -5.46 13.72
N VAL A 44 6.59 -5.64 14.97
CA VAL A 44 5.35 -5.03 15.49
C VAL A 44 5.35 -3.49 15.36
N ILE A 45 6.46 -2.82 15.68
CA ILE A 45 6.57 -1.36 15.63
C ILE A 45 6.40 -0.85 14.19
N VAL A 46 7.09 -1.47 13.22
CA VAL A 46 6.98 -1.12 11.79
C VAL A 46 5.59 -1.44 11.27
N GLY A 47 5.01 -2.56 11.70
CA GLY A 47 3.63 -2.93 11.42
C GLY A 47 2.65 -1.86 11.87
N MET A 48 2.79 -1.40 13.12
CA MET A 48 1.90 -0.39 13.70
C MET A 48 2.04 0.94 12.96
N ALA A 49 3.26 1.40 12.70
CA ALA A 49 3.51 2.60 11.91
C ALA A 49 2.91 2.50 10.51
N THR A 50 3.05 1.34 9.85
CA THR A 50 2.47 1.07 8.53
C THR A 50 0.94 1.15 8.58
N ALA A 51 0.30 0.46 9.53
CA ALA A 51 -1.15 0.51 9.70
C ALA A 51 -1.65 1.95 9.91
N LEU A 52 -0.99 2.73 10.78
CA LEU A 52 -1.35 4.12 11.03
C LEU A 52 -1.25 4.98 9.77
N VAL A 53 -0.17 4.83 8.99
CA VAL A 53 0.01 5.55 7.72
C VAL A 53 -1.11 5.19 6.74
N TYR A 54 -1.43 3.91 6.55
CA TYR A 54 -2.49 3.49 5.63
C TYR A 54 -3.89 3.90 6.10
N LEU A 55 -4.19 3.84 7.40
CA LEU A 55 -5.48 4.27 7.94
C LEU A 55 -5.67 5.79 7.86
N ALA A 56 -4.63 6.57 8.18
CA ALA A 56 -4.66 8.02 8.00
C ALA A 56 -4.75 8.40 6.51
N GLY A 57 -4.00 7.69 5.65
CA GLY A 57 -4.07 7.85 4.20
C GLY A 57 -5.44 7.49 3.62
N ALA A 58 -6.10 6.45 4.13
CA ALA A 58 -7.47 6.10 3.77
C ALA A 58 -8.43 7.26 4.07
N CYS A 59 -8.30 7.88 5.25
CA CYS A 59 -9.05 9.09 5.58
C CYS A 59 -8.76 10.23 4.59
N GLY A 60 -7.50 10.45 4.23
CA GLY A 60 -7.11 11.45 3.23
C GLY A 60 -7.66 11.18 1.83
N ILE A 61 -7.77 9.91 1.41
CA ILE A 61 -8.41 9.50 0.15
C ILE A 61 -9.91 9.85 0.18
N ARG A 62 -10.60 9.58 1.29
CA ARG A 62 -12.03 9.95 1.45
C ARG A 62 -12.25 11.45 1.36
N GLU A 63 -11.34 12.23 1.96
CA GLU A 63 -11.32 13.70 1.90
C GLU A 63 -10.78 14.25 0.58
N ARG A 64 -10.63 13.40 -0.46
CA ARG A 64 -10.21 13.75 -1.82
C ARG A 64 -8.85 14.46 -1.88
N SER A 65 -7.96 14.16 -0.93
CA SER A 65 -6.59 14.68 -0.93
C SER A 65 -5.73 13.93 -1.95
N ILE A 66 -5.42 14.61 -3.06
CA ILE A 66 -4.54 14.07 -4.12
C ILE A 66 -3.21 13.60 -3.51
N ALA A 67 -2.57 14.46 -2.72
CA ALA A 67 -1.28 14.15 -2.10
C ALA A 67 -1.32 12.87 -1.24
N ALA A 68 -2.38 12.68 -0.44
CA ALA A 68 -2.53 11.46 0.36
C ALA A 68 -2.69 10.21 -0.49
N SER A 69 -3.56 10.27 -1.51
CA SER A 69 -3.78 9.14 -2.43
C SER A 69 -2.51 8.75 -3.19
N THR A 70 -1.77 9.74 -3.73
CA THR A 70 -0.54 9.51 -4.47
C THR A 70 0.52 8.89 -3.59
N LEU A 71 0.65 9.37 -2.35
CA LEU A 71 1.68 8.90 -1.45
C LEU A 71 1.39 7.48 -0.92
N ILE A 72 0.14 7.15 -0.63
CA ILE A 72 -0.28 5.76 -0.34
C ILE A 72 -0.03 4.84 -1.53
N PHE A 73 -0.36 5.29 -2.74
CA PHE A 73 -0.08 4.54 -3.96
C PHE A 73 1.42 4.27 -4.12
N ILE A 74 2.27 5.28 -3.97
CA ILE A 74 3.73 5.15 -4.07
C ILE A 74 4.28 4.19 -3.01
N LEU A 75 3.87 4.35 -1.75
CA LEU A 75 4.27 3.45 -0.66
C LEU A 75 3.90 1.99 -0.96
N TYR A 76 2.66 1.76 -1.39
CA TYR A 76 2.20 0.42 -1.74
C TYR A 76 2.97 -0.14 -2.94
N PHE A 77 3.18 0.68 -3.98
CA PHE A 77 3.93 0.30 -5.18
C PHE A 77 5.35 -0.18 -4.84
N PHE A 78 6.10 0.60 -4.06
CA PHE A 78 7.45 0.21 -3.67
C PHE A 78 7.47 -1.05 -2.80
N ASN A 79 6.62 -1.13 -1.77
CA ASN A 79 6.54 -2.33 -0.93
C ASN A 79 6.17 -3.58 -1.76
N PHE A 80 5.22 -3.45 -2.68
CA PHE A 80 4.84 -4.53 -3.59
C PHE A 80 6.01 -4.93 -4.49
N ALA A 81 6.66 -3.98 -5.15
CA ALA A 81 7.78 -4.23 -6.06
C ALA A 81 8.96 -4.95 -5.34
N ILE A 82 9.32 -4.49 -4.15
CA ILE A 82 10.39 -5.08 -3.34
C ILE A 82 10.00 -6.50 -2.90
N THR A 83 8.77 -6.68 -2.40
CA THR A 83 8.30 -8.00 -1.97
C THR A 83 8.32 -9.00 -3.11
N GLN A 84 7.89 -8.58 -4.31
CA GLN A 84 7.94 -9.42 -5.50
C GLN A 84 9.39 -9.74 -5.90
N PHE A 85 10.28 -8.75 -5.91
CA PHE A 85 11.69 -8.95 -6.23
C PHE A 85 12.37 -9.95 -5.28
N VAL A 86 12.18 -9.78 -3.97
CA VAL A 86 12.74 -10.66 -2.94
C VAL A 86 12.16 -12.07 -3.07
N THR A 87 10.85 -12.19 -3.24
CA THR A 87 10.19 -13.50 -3.35
C THR A 87 10.67 -14.27 -4.57
N LEU A 88 10.78 -13.61 -5.73
CA LEU A 88 11.29 -14.22 -6.96
C LEU A 88 12.73 -14.71 -6.80
N ARG A 89 13.58 -13.97 -6.08
CA ARG A 89 14.96 -14.39 -5.81
C ARG A 89 15.07 -15.54 -4.82
N ALA A 90 14.26 -15.53 -3.78
CA ALA A 90 14.23 -16.58 -2.78
C ALA A 90 13.59 -17.89 -3.29
N GLY A 91 13.04 -17.91 -4.51
CA GLY A 91 12.30 -19.06 -5.03
C GLY A 91 10.97 -19.30 -4.30
N GLY A 92 10.46 -18.29 -3.59
CA GLY A 92 9.20 -18.36 -2.87
C GLY A 92 8.00 -18.17 -3.78
N PHE A 93 6.82 -18.50 -3.27
CA PHE A 93 5.54 -18.26 -3.96
C PHE A 93 4.79 -17.13 -3.25
N SER A 94 4.69 -15.96 -3.89
CA SER A 94 3.71 -14.94 -3.48
C SER A 94 2.56 -14.93 -4.48
N ASN A 95 1.42 -14.33 -4.13
CA ASN A 95 0.31 -14.14 -5.07
C ASN A 95 0.42 -12.76 -5.74
N PRO A 96 1.11 -12.64 -6.91
CA PRO A 96 1.31 -11.36 -7.58
C PRO A 96 -0.01 -10.74 -8.07
N ILE A 97 -1.02 -11.57 -8.34
CA ILE A 97 -2.30 -11.13 -8.91
C ILE A 97 -3.04 -10.25 -7.89
N LEU A 98 -3.16 -10.70 -6.64
CA LEU A 98 -3.81 -9.92 -5.60
C LEU A 98 -3.10 -8.56 -5.41
N GLY A 99 -1.77 -8.58 -5.39
CA GLY A 99 -0.98 -7.37 -5.23
C GLY A 99 -1.17 -6.38 -6.38
N LEU A 100 -1.22 -6.87 -7.62
CA LEU A 100 -1.52 -6.08 -8.81
C LEU A 100 -2.95 -5.51 -8.79
N VAL A 101 -3.94 -6.29 -8.38
CA VAL A 101 -5.33 -5.80 -8.28
C VAL A 101 -5.43 -4.64 -7.29
N ILE A 102 -4.82 -4.77 -6.11
CA ILE A 102 -4.77 -3.68 -5.12
C ILE A 102 -4.03 -2.46 -5.68
N LEU A 103 -2.90 -2.67 -6.37
CA LEU A 103 -2.14 -1.58 -6.99
C LEU A 103 -2.98 -0.81 -8.02
N MET A 104 -3.69 -1.53 -8.89
CA MET A 104 -4.57 -0.94 -9.90
C MET A 104 -5.73 -0.18 -9.25
N LEU A 105 -6.32 -0.70 -8.18
CA LEU A 105 -7.39 -0.01 -7.45
C LEU A 105 -6.88 1.26 -6.76
N LEU A 106 -5.69 1.24 -6.16
CA LEU A 106 -5.07 2.45 -5.60
C LEU A 106 -4.75 3.48 -6.69
N ALA A 107 -4.24 3.04 -7.85
CA ALA A 107 -4.02 3.92 -9.00
C ALA A 107 -5.32 4.56 -9.52
N ALA A 108 -6.42 3.80 -9.57
CA ALA A 108 -7.74 4.31 -9.94
C ALA A 108 -8.22 5.40 -8.96
N ASN A 109 -7.93 5.25 -7.66
CA ASN A 109 -8.25 6.27 -6.65
C ASN A 109 -7.43 7.55 -6.82
N VAL A 110 -6.14 7.46 -7.15
CA VAL A 110 -5.32 8.64 -7.47
C VAL A 110 -5.94 9.43 -8.61
N ARG A 111 -6.37 8.74 -9.68
CA ARG A 111 -7.03 9.39 -10.80
C ARG A 111 -8.37 10.02 -10.41
N ALA A 112 -9.19 9.32 -9.65
CA ALA A 112 -10.50 9.84 -9.23
C ALA A 112 -10.37 11.07 -8.31
N THR A 113 -9.40 11.08 -7.39
CA THR A 113 -9.14 12.28 -6.56
C THR A 113 -8.68 13.46 -7.43
N PHE A 114 -7.82 13.21 -8.43
CA PHE A 114 -7.40 14.25 -9.37
C PHE A 114 -8.58 14.81 -10.17
N GLN A 115 -9.43 13.95 -10.72
CA GLN A 115 -10.61 14.36 -11.48
C GLN A 115 -11.64 15.09 -10.60
N SER A 116 -11.82 14.64 -9.36
CA SER A 116 -12.74 15.28 -8.41
C SER A 116 -12.36 16.73 -8.09
N ARG A 117 -11.06 17.03 -8.06
CA ARG A 117 -10.56 18.39 -7.80
C ARG A 117 -10.86 19.32 -8.96
N ASN A 118 -10.80 18.83 -10.19
CA ASN A 118 -11.13 19.62 -11.38
C ASN A 118 -12.63 19.93 -11.49
N TRP A 119 -13.49 19.20 -10.78
CA TRP A 119 -14.93 19.46 -10.76
C TRP A 119 -15.36 20.42 -9.65
N MET A 120 -14.63 20.45 -8.52
CA MET A 120 -14.87 21.43 -7.45
C MET A 120 -14.54 22.88 -7.83
N SER A 121 -13.88 23.10 -8.97
CA SER A 121 -13.63 24.45 -9.49
C SER A 121 -14.81 25.02 -10.30
N GLY A 122 -15.90 24.27 -10.50
CA GLY A 122 -17.14 24.76 -11.11
C GLY A 122 -18.13 25.27 -10.06
N GLU A 123 -18.81 26.39 -10.34
CA GLU A 123 -19.52 27.24 -9.36
C GLU A 123 -20.71 26.60 -8.62
N ASP A 124 -21.33 25.53 -9.13
CA ASP A 124 -22.54 24.93 -8.52
C ASP A 124 -22.39 23.41 -8.37
N THR A 125 -21.60 22.96 -7.40
CA THR A 125 -21.51 21.53 -7.09
C THR A 125 -21.96 21.23 -5.67
N GLU A 126 -23.28 21.08 -5.50
CA GLU A 126 -23.85 20.43 -4.32
C GLU A 126 -23.26 19.02 -4.20
N LEU A 127 -22.60 18.75 -3.07
CA LEU A 127 -22.06 17.43 -2.79
C LEU A 127 -23.23 16.43 -2.63
N PRO A 128 -23.15 15.23 -3.23
CA PRO A 128 -24.20 14.23 -3.08
C PRO A 128 -24.41 13.93 -1.61
N GLU A 129 -25.69 13.80 -1.22
CA GLU A 129 -26.08 13.47 0.14
C GLU A 129 -25.45 12.12 0.53
N ARG A 130 -24.60 12.16 1.57
CA ARG A 130 -23.86 10.96 2.02
C ARG A 130 -24.82 10.08 2.81
N SER A 131 -25.14 8.89 2.30
CA SER A 131 -25.94 7.92 3.05
C SER A 131 -25.32 7.63 4.42
N THR A 132 -26.15 7.53 5.45
CA THR A 132 -25.77 7.17 6.83
C THR A 132 -26.49 5.93 7.32
N GLU A 133 -27.06 5.13 6.41
CA GLU A 133 -27.94 4.02 6.78
C GLU A 133 -27.18 2.83 7.38
N SER A 134 -25.97 2.55 6.90
CA SER A 134 -25.16 1.42 7.38
C SER A 134 -24.07 1.86 8.36
N PHE A 135 -23.68 0.98 9.29
CA PHE A 135 -22.53 1.25 10.18
C PHE A 135 -21.25 1.57 9.40
N GLY A 136 -21.01 0.86 8.30
CA GLY A 136 -19.87 1.12 7.42
C GLY A 136 -19.94 2.48 6.75
N ASP A 137 -21.15 2.97 6.43
CA ASP A 137 -21.36 4.31 5.92
C ASP A 137 -21.06 5.38 6.97
N VAL A 138 -21.56 5.21 8.20
CA VAL A 138 -21.28 6.14 9.31
C VAL A 138 -19.78 6.25 9.57
N VAL A 139 -19.07 5.11 9.57
CA VAL A 139 -17.62 5.06 9.75
C VAL A 139 -16.91 5.74 8.58
N ALA A 140 -17.22 5.37 7.33
CA ALA A 140 -16.55 5.90 6.15
C ALA A 140 -16.88 7.38 5.86
N ASN A 141 -18.00 7.91 6.37
CA ASN A 141 -18.42 9.29 6.12
C ASN A 141 -18.12 10.24 7.28
N GLY A 142 -18.19 9.75 8.53
CA GLY A 142 -18.03 10.58 9.73
C GLY A 142 -16.60 10.64 10.27
N LEU A 143 -15.89 9.51 10.30
CA LEU A 143 -14.54 9.47 10.87
C LEU A 143 -13.51 10.24 10.04
N PRO A 144 -13.46 10.13 8.69
CA PRO A 144 -12.42 10.79 7.90
C PRO A 144 -12.39 12.30 8.08
N VAL A 145 -13.56 12.96 8.12
CA VAL A 145 -13.66 14.42 8.28
C VAL A 145 -12.99 14.91 9.58
N LYS A 146 -13.18 14.18 10.68
CA LYS A 146 -12.64 14.56 12.00
C LYS A 146 -11.19 14.15 12.14
N ILE A 147 -10.88 12.89 11.82
CA ILE A 147 -9.56 12.30 11.98
C ILE A 147 -8.55 12.99 11.05
N TRP A 148 -8.89 13.19 9.78
CA TRP A 148 -7.98 13.75 8.79
C TRP A 148 -7.49 15.15 9.15
N LYS A 149 -8.35 16.02 9.72
CA LYS A 149 -7.93 17.36 10.14
C LYS A 149 -6.78 17.32 11.16
N ILE A 150 -6.79 16.32 12.04
CA ILE A 150 -5.77 16.13 13.07
C ILE A 150 -4.56 15.38 12.49
N THR A 151 -4.82 14.33 11.70
CA THR A 151 -3.78 13.41 11.24
C THR A 151 -3.08 13.85 9.95
N LYS A 152 -3.56 14.87 9.24
CA LYS A 152 -3.00 15.34 7.96
C LYS A 152 -1.50 15.62 8.02
N TYR A 153 -1.06 16.45 8.97
CA TYR A 153 0.36 16.79 9.11
C TYR A 153 1.23 15.61 9.55
N PRO A 154 0.91 14.88 10.65
CA PRO A 154 1.73 13.74 11.05
C PRO A 154 1.73 12.63 9.99
N PHE A 155 0.64 12.47 9.22
CA PHE A 155 0.58 11.53 8.10
C PHE A 155 1.71 11.79 7.10
N PHE A 156 1.87 13.02 6.59
CA PHE A 156 2.89 13.29 5.58
C PHE A 156 4.31 13.05 6.09
N VAL A 157 4.58 13.39 7.35
CA VAL A 157 5.89 13.15 7.99
C VAL A 157 6.14 11.65 8.13
N LEU A 158 5.19 10.92 8.73
CA LEU A 158 5.32 9.47 8.95
C LEU A 158 5.44 8.71 7.63
N ALA A 159 4.67 9.10 6.63
CA ALA A 159 4.64 8.42 5.35
C ALA A 159 5.91 8.71 4.52
N ALA A 160 6.49 9.91 4.63
CA ALA A 160 7.80 10.21 4.06
C ALA A 160 8.93 9.42 4.74
N LEU A 161 8.91 9.33 6.09
CA LEU A 161 9.86 8.51 6.83
C LEU A 161 9.76 7.03 6.47
N LEU A 162 8.53 6.50 6.37
CA LEU A 162 8.29 5.12 5.98
C LEU A 162 8.78 4.87 4.55
N LEU A 163 8.53 5.80 3.63
CA LEU A 163 9.01 5.69 2.25
C LEU A 163 10.54 5.67 2.19
N LEU A 164 11.21 6.56 2.94
CA LEU A 164 12.67 6.59 3.03
C LEU A 164 13.21 5.28 3.61
N LEU A 165 12.59 4.76 4.66
CA LEU A 165 12.95 3.48 5.27
C LEU A 165 12.81 2.32 4.27
N THR A 166 11.70 2.28 3.52
CA THR A 166 11.46 1.30 2.45
C THR A 166 12.53 1.40 1.36
N MET A 167 12.86 2.61 0.90
CA MET A 167 13.88 2.83 -0.12
C MET A 167 15.27 2.39 0.38
N MET A 168 15.65 2.75 1.60
CA MET A 168 16.93 2.35 2.20
C MET A 168 17.02 0.83 2.37
N GLY A 169 15.96 0.19 2.88
CA GLY A 169 15.89 -1.27 2.98
C GLY A 169 16.04 -1.96 1.63
N SER A 170 15.41 -1.41 0.58
CA SER A 170 15.55 -1.92 -0.78
C SER A 170 16.95 -1.76 -1.35
N ALA A 171 17.60 -0.61 -1.12
CA ALA A 171 18.97 -0.37 -1.57
C ALA A 171 19.94 -1.35 -0.89
N MET A 172 19.76 -1.60 0.41
CA MET A 172 20.57 -2.58 1.15
C MET A 172 20.42 -4.00 0.59
N LEU A 173 19.20 -4.41 0.23
CA LEU A 173 18.94 -5.72 -0.40
C LEU A 173 19.53 -5.84 -1.81
N LEU A 174 19.69 -4.73 -2.53
CA LEU A 174 20.35 -4.72 -3.84
C LEU A 174 21.87 -4.78 -3.71
N ILE A 175 22.45 -4.13 -2.70
CA ILE A 175 23.90 -4.15 -2.43
C ILE A 175 24.32 -5.51 -1.85
N ASN A 176 23.54 -6.05 -0.92
CA ASN A 176 23.79 -7.33 -0.26
C ASN A 176 22.69 -8.34 -0.62
N PRO A 177 22.75 -8.92 -1.83
CA PRO A 177 21.72 -9.85 -2.27
C PRO A 177 21.73 -11.11 -1.39
N ILE A 178 20.52 -11.57 -1.01
CA ILE A 178 20.35 -12.84 -0.32
C ILE A 178 20.86 -13.97 -1.24
N PRO A 179 21.76 -14.85 -0.77
CA PRO A 179 22.25 -15.97 -1.55
C PRO A 179 21.10 -16.84 -2.05
N THR A 180 21.16 -17.24 -3.33
CA THR A 180 20.14 -18.13 -3.89
C THR A 180 20.26 -19.54 -3.31
N PRO A 181 19.18 -20.34 -3.30
CA PRO A 181 19.26 -21.74 -2.85
C PRO A 181 20.35 -22.56 -3.55
N LYS A 182 20.64 -22.23 -4.83
CA LYS A 182 21.71 -22.89 -5.60
C LYS A 182 23.11 -22.54 -5.09
N GLU A 183 23.33 -21.27 -4.71
CA GLU A 183 24.61 -20.82 -4.15
C GLU A 183 24.83 -21.42 -2.76
N GLN A 184 23.79 -21.46 -1.93
CA GLN A 184 23.84 -22.11 -0.63
C GLN A 184 24.19 -23.60 -0.73
N SER A 185 23.57 -24.33 -1.67
CA SER A 185 23.90 -25.73 -1.91
C SER A 185 25.34 -25.91 -2.43
N ARG A 186 25.86 -24.95 -3.22
CA ARG A 186 27.22 -25.02 -3.73
C ARG A 186 28.26 -24.79 -2.63
N GLU A 187 28.04 -23.81 -1.76
CA GLU A 187 28.89 -23.56 -0.58
C GLU A 187 28.87 -24.74 0.39
N ALA A 188 27.68 -25.30 0.66
CA ALA A 188 27.54 -26.49 1.50
C ALA A 188 28.30 -27.70 0.92
N ASN A 189 28.27 -27.89 -0.40
CA ASN A 189 29.01 -28.96 -1.08
C ASN A 189 30.53 -28.71 -1.13
N SER A 190 31.00 -27.46 -1.19
CA SER A 190 32.44 -27.20 -1.12
C SER A 190 33.02 -27.49 0.27
N LEU A 191 32.27 -27.22 1.33
CA LEU A 191 32.69 -27.50 2.71
C LEU A 191 32.75 -29.01 3.01
N SER A 192 31.95 -29.84 2.34
CA SER A 192 31.96 -31.29 2.55
C SER A 192 33.08 -32.02 1.80
N ILE A 193 33.71 -31.38 0.79
CA ILE A 193 34.79 -31.98 -0.01
C ILE A 193 36.17 -31.72 0.60
N GLU A 194 36.30 -30.78 1.55
CA GLU A 194 37.54 -30.53 2.29
C GLU A 194 37.77 -31.58 3.40
N VAL A 195 37.79 -32.86 3.03
CA VAL A 195 38.28 -33.94 3.90
C VAL A 195 39.79 -34.00 3.72
N ALA A 196 40.53 -33.58 4.75
CA ALA A 196 41.99 -33.63 4.76
C ALA A 196 42.48 -35.05 4.42
N PRO A 197 43.53 -35.19 3.58
CA PRO A 197 44.08 -36.50 3.26
C PRO A 197 44.55 -37.21 4.55
N PRO A 198 44.39 -38.54 4.66
CA PRO A 198 44.84 -39.27 5.83
C PRO A 198 46.33 -39.03 6.03
N ALA A 199 46.70 -38.50 7.19
CA ALA A 199 48.09 -38.40 7.60
C ALA A 199 48.67 -39.82 7.68
N HIS A 200 49.74 -40.04 6.92
CA HIS A 200 50.44 -41.32 6.77
C HIS A 200 50.90 -41.94 8.10
#